data_AF-F0FX09-F1
#
_entry.id   AF-F0FX09-F1
#
_cell.length_a   1.000
_cell.length_b   1.000
_cell.length_c   1.000
_cell.angle_alpha   90.00
_cell.angle_beta   90.00
_cell.angle_gamma   90.00
#
_symmetry.space_group_name_H-M   'P 1'
#
loop_
_entity.id
_entity.type
_entity.pdbx_description
1 polymer ?
#
loop_
_entity_poly.entity_id
_entity_poly.type
_entity_poly.pdbx_seq_one_letter_code
_entity_poly.pdbx_strand_id
1 'polypeptide(L)'
;TPSAKFDLTLSIEATPDGAFDAAFIYALDLFDADAIARLAARFVTLLGDALARPGTPVGDLDWLPAAERTQLFAWNAPHGAADAEPFVPVHARIAAHARARPDARGVADI
;
A
#
# COMPACT_ATOMS: atom_id res chain seq x y z
N THR A 1 3.63 -26.63 19.53
CA THR A 1 3.49 -25.25 19.01
C THR A 1 3.22 -24.34 20.19
N PRO A 2 3.96 -23.23 20.37
CA PRO A 2 3.67 -22.27 21.44
C PRO A 2 2.28 -21.64 21.22
N SER A 3 1.53 -21.42 22.30
CA SER A 3 0.24 -20.72 22.26
C SER A 3 0.44 -19.21 22.34
N ALA A 4 -0.30 -18.44 21.55
CA ALA A 4 -0.23 -16.98 21.55
C ALA A 4 -0.79 -16.42 22.86
N LYS A 5 0.02 -15.65 23.59
CA LYS A 5 -0.39 -14.97 24.84
C LYS A 5 -0.80 -13.50 24.62
N PHE A 6 -0.40 -12.95 23.48
CA PHE A 6 -0.73 -11.62 22.98
C PHE A 6 -1.16 -11.76 21.52
N ASP A 7 -1.83 -10.76 20.99
CA ASP A 7 -2.29 -10.73 19.60
C ASP A 7 -1.13 -10.95 18.61
N LEU A 8 0.02 -10.32 18.89
CA LEU A 8 1.27 -10.49 18.15
C LEU A 8 2.46 -10.33 19.08
N THR A 9 3.43 -11.24 19.00
CA THR A 9 4.71 -11.19 19.69
C THR A 9 5.83 -11.43 18.68
N LEU A 10 6.83 -10.55 18.67
CA LEU A 10 8.11 -10.79 17.99
C LEU A 10 9.14 -11.19 19.06
N SER A 11 9.54 -12.45 19.05
CA SER A 11 10.66 -12.94 19.88
C SER A 11 11.94 -12.84 19.07
N ILE A 12 13.00 -12.29 19.67
CA ILE A 12 14.33 -12.21 19.05
C ILE A 12 15.34 -12.76 20.05
N GLU A 13 16.11 -13.75 19.63
CA GLU A 13 17.13 -14.40 20.44
C GLU A 13 18.47 -14.34 19.71
N ALA A 14 19.51 -13.88 20.41
CA ALA A 14 20.86 -13.93 19.87
C ALA A 14 21.37 -15.38 19.92
N THR A 15 21.91 -15.86 18.81
CA THR A 15 22.51 -17.19 18.71
C THR A 15 23.99 -17.14 19.11
N PRO A 16 24.60 -18.26 19.54
CA PRO A 16 26.00 -18.28 19.98
C PRO A 16 27.03 -17.85 18.92
N ASP A 17 26.69 -17.93 17.63
CA ASP A 17 27.49 -17.47 16.50
C ASP A 17 27.31 -15.96 16.19
N GLY A 18 26.52 -15.25 16.98
CA GLY A 18 26.30 -13.81 16.86
C GLY A 18 25.22 -13.41 15.86
N ALA A 19 24.48 -14.38 15.31
CA ALA A 19 23.27 -14.11 14.55
C ALA A 19 22.06 -13.87 15.49
N PHE A 20 20.91 -13.58 14.91
CA PHE A 20 19.66 -13.42 15.62
C PHE A 20 18.58 -14.30 15.00
N ASP A 21 17.96 -15.15 15.81
CA ASP A 21 16.75 -15.87 15.45
C ASP A 21 15.55 -15.00 15.83
N ALA A 22 14.63 -14.80 14.87
CA ALA A 22 13.43 -14.01 15.07
C ALA A 22 12.18 -14.85 14.74
N ALA A 23 11.19 -14.83 15.63
CA ALA A 23 9.94 -15.56 15.46
C ALA A 23 8.73 -14.68 15.78
N PHE A 24 7.75 -14.67 14.88
CA PHE A 24 6.44 -14.11 15.14
C PHE A 24 5.50 -15.19 15.71
N ILE A 25 4.88 -14.89 16.84
CA ILE A 25 3.84 -15.69 17.48
C ILE A 25 2.58 -14.84 17.48
N TYR A 26 1.47 -15.35 16.94
CA TYR A 26 0.30 -14.53 16.65
C TYR A 26 -1.02 -15.29 16.86
N ALA A 27 -2.07 -14.52 17.15
CA ALA A 27 -3.41 -15.04 17.32
C ALA A 27 -4.06 -15.31 15.94
N LEU A 28 -4.51 -16.55 15.72
CA LEU A 28 -5.02 -17.01 14.42
C LEU A 28 -6.41 -16.48 14.06
N ASP A 29 -7.14 -15.94 15.03
CA ASP A 29 -8.40 -15.21 14.82
C ASP A 29 -8.19 -13.79 14.28
N LEU A 30 -6.97 -13.24 14.41
CA LEU A 30 -6.61 -11.90 13.94
C LEU A 30 -5.69 -11.91 12.72
N PHE A 31 -4.80 -12.90 12.60
CA PHE A 31 -3.79 -12.94 11.54
C PHE A 31 -3.71 -14.29 10.85
N ASP A 32 -3.59 -14.25 9.53
CA ASP A 32 -3.17 -15.39 8.73
C ASP A 32 -1.64 -15.39 8.52
N ALA A 33 -1.13 -16.54 8.07
CA ALA A 33 0.30 -16.72 7.85
C ALA A 33 0.86 -15.76 6.78
N ASP A 34 0.09 -15.44 5.75
CA ASP A 34 0.51 -14.56 4.67
C ASP A 34 0.68 -13.11 5.16
N ALA A 35 -0.20 -12.64 6.05
CA ALA A 35 -0.12 -11.34 6.70
C ALA A 35 1.16 -11.22 7.54
N ILE A 36 1.48 -12.25 8.31
CA ILE A 36 2.68 -12.28 9.14
C ILE A 36 3.95 -12.40 8.28
N ALA A 37 3.92 -13.16 7.19
CA ALA A 37 5.03 -13.23 6.24
C ALA A 37 5.32 -11.85 5.61
N ARG A 38 4.29 -11.09 5.23
CA ARG A 38 4.45 -9.70 4.76
C ARG A 38 5.04 -8.80 5.84
N LEU A 39 4.56 -8.91 7.08
CA LEU A 39 5.09 -8.13 8.21
C LEU A 39 6.57 -8.45 8.48
N ALA A 40 6.96 -9.73 8.42
CA ALA A 40 8.34 -10.16 8.58
C ALA A 40 9.25 -9.59 7.48
N ALA A 41 8.82 -9.63 6.21
CA ALA A 41 9.58 -9.04 5.11
C ALA A 41 9.78 -7.52 5.26
N ARG A 42 8.75 -6.82 5.72
CA ARG A 42 8.80 -5.38 6.03
C ARG A 42 9.75 -5.08 7.20
N PHE A 43 9.70 -5.88 8.26
CA PHE A 43 10.61 -5.76 9.40
C PHE A 43 12.08 -5.93 8.99
N VAL A 44 12.38 -6.92 8.15
CA VAL A 44 13.74 -7.11 7.60
C VAL A 44 14.17 -5.95 6.72
N THR A 45 13.26 -5.41 5.89
CA THR A 45 13.55 -4.23 5.05
C THR A 45 13.90 -3.02 5.91
N LEU A 46 13.10 -2.74 6.94
CA LEU A 46 13.34 -1.66 7.90
C LEU A 46 14.70 -1.81 8.61
N LEU A 47 15.01 -3.01 9.11
CA LEU A 47 16.30 -3.27 9.76
C LEU A 47 17.47 -3.08 8.79
N GLY A 48 17.36 -3.59 7.57
CA GLY A 48 18.40 -3.44 6.55
C GLY A 48 18.69 -1.98 6.25
N ASP A 49 17.66 -1.16 6.11
CA ASP A 49 17.78 0.27 5.84
C ASP A 49 18.34 1.05 7.05
N ALA A 50 17.88 0.74 8.26
CA ALA A 50 18.40 1.34 9.49
C ALA A 50 19.89 1.02 9.71
N LEU A 51 20.32 -0.20 9.41
CA LEU A 51 21.73 -0.62 9.50
C LEU A 51 22.60 0.05 8.43
N ALA A 52 22.06 0.23 7.21
CA ALA A 52 22.78 0.92 6.14
C ALA A 52 22.87 2.43 6.37
N ARG A 53 21.90 3.03 7.08
CA ARG A 53 21.78 4.48 7.28
C ARG A 53 21.46 4.86 8.75
N PRO A 54 22.36 4.61 9.71
CA PRO A 54 22.06 4.69 11.15
C PRO A 54 21.73 6.10 11.69
N GLY A 55 22.02 7.15 10.93
CA GLY A 55 21.66 8.54 11.27
C GLY A 55 20.31 9.00 10.74
N THR A 56 19.59 8.15 9.99
CA THR A 56 18.31 8.51 9.37
C THR A 56 17.23 8.65 10.45
N PRO A 57 16.44 9.74 10.45
CA PRO A 57 15.27 9.84 11.31
C PRO A 57 14.33 8.65 11.12
N VAL A 58 13.73 8.15 12.20
CA VAL A 58 12.89 6.94 12.14
C VAL A 58 11.76 7.04 11.11
N GLY A 59 11.19 8.22 10.90
CA GLY A 59 10.13 8.45 9.92
C GLY A 59 10.58 8.38 8.45
N ASP A 60 11.88 8.44 8.20
CA ASP A 60 12.48 8.46 6.85
C ASP A 60 13.15 7.12 6.48
N LEU A 61 12.97 6.10 7.32
CA LEU A 61 13.43 4.74 7.03
C LEU A 61 12.48 4.03 6.06
N ASP A 62 13.05 3.39 5.06
CA ASP A 62 12.30 2.56 4.12
C ASP A 62 12.02 1.20 4.77
N TRP A 63 10.74 0.88 4.96
CA TRP A 63 10.28 -0.38 5.54
C TRP A 63 9.48 -1.24 4.55
N LEU A 64 9.18 -0.71 3.37
CA LEU A 64 8.34 -1.37 2.38
C LEU A 64 9.19 -2.14 1.35
N PRO A 65 9.04 -3.47 1.22
CA PRO A 65 9.74 -4.24 0.21
C PRO A 65 9.47 -3.74 -1.22
N ALA A 66 10.46 -3.86 -2.11
CA ALA A 66 10.38 -3.36 -3.48
C ALA A 66 9.16 -3.91 -4.27
N ALA A 67 8.81 -5.19 -4.05
CA ALA A 67 7.64 -5.81 -4.68
C ALA A 67 6.32 -5.14 -4.26
N GLU A 68 6.16 -4.87 -2.96
CA GLU A 68 4.98 -4.17 -2.45
C GLU A 68 4.93 -2.72 -2.92
N ARG A 69 6.09 -2.03 -2.96
CA ARG A 69 6.19 -0.67 -3.51
C ARG A 69 5.77 -0.63 -4.98
N THR A 70 6.20 -1.62 -5.76
CA THR A 70 5.81 -1.78 -7.17
C THR A 70 4.31 -1.98 -7.32
N GLN A 71 3.72 -2.82 -6.47
CA GLN A 71 2.29 -3.07 -6.45
C GLN A 71 1.49 -1.81 -6.09
N LEU A 72 1.95 -1.03 -5.11
CA LEU A 72 1.33 0.26 -4.78
C LEU A 72 1.36 1.21 -5.98
N PHE A 73 2.47 1.30 -6.70
CA PHE A 73 2.54 2.12 -7.91
C PHE A 73 1.62 1.59 -9.01
N ALA A 74 1.49 0.28 -9.18
CA ALA A 74 0.59 -0.32 -10.15
C ALA A 74 -0.89 -0.01 -9.84
N TRP A 75 -1.30 -0.08 -8.58
CA TRP A 75 -2.67 0.28 -8.16
C TRP A 75 -2.98 1.76 -8.34
N ASN A 76 -1.99 2.62 -8.17
CA ASN A 76 -2.12 4.07 -8.35
C ASN A 76 -1.81 4.51 -9.79
N ALA A 77 -1.56 3.58 -10.71
CA ALA A 77 -1.35 3.92 -12.11
C ALA A 77 -2.64 4.58 -12.64
N PRO A 78 -2.57 5.80 -13.19
CA PRO A 78 -3.75 6.50 -13.64
C PRO A 78 -4.42 5.72 -14.77
N HIS A 79 -5.67 5.31 -14.53
CA HIS A 79 -6.47 4.63 -15.54
C HIS A 79 -6.71 5.59 -16.72
N GLY A 80 -6.30 5.19 -17.92
CA GLY A 80 -6.55 5.96 -19.14
C GLY A 80 -5.67 7.19 -19.34
N ALA A 81 -4.57 7.37 -18.59
CA ALA A 81 -3.67 8.51 -18.80
C ALA A 81 -3.01 8.54 -20.19
N ALA A 82 -2.84 7.37 -20.83
CA ALA A 82 -2.34 7.28 -22.20
C ALA A 82 -3.37 7.78 -23.24
N ASP A 83 -4.66 7.76 -22.88
CA ASP A 83 -5.80 8.17 -23.73
C ASP A 83 -6.51 9.41 -23.16
N ALA A 84 -5.82 10.21 -22.33
CA ALA A 84 -6.43 11.35 -21.68
C ALA A 84 -6.84 12.38 -22.73
N GLU A 85 -8.13 12.42 -23.05
CA GLU A 85 -8.69 13.47 -23.89
C GLU A 85 -8.32 14.84 -23.30
N PRO A 86 -8.08 15.85 -24.17
CA PRO A 86 -7.84 17.20 -23.72
C PRO A 86 -8.90 17.63 -22.71
N PHE A 87 -8.47 18.30 -21.65
CA PHE A 87 -9.41 18.83 -20.67
C PHE A 87 -10.41 19.76 -21.36
N VAL A 88 -11.70 19.38 -21.35
CA VAL A 88 -12.80 20.23 -21.79
C VAL A 88 -13.63 20.60 -20.57
N PRO A 89 -13.77 21.91 -20.25
CA PRO A 89 -14.60 22.35 -19.15
C PRO A 89 -16.03 21.81 -19.25
N VAL A 90 -16.63 21.43 -18.12
CA VAL A 90 -17.97 20.83 -18.08
C VAL A 90 -19.01 21.67 -18.83
N HIS A 91 -18.96 23.00 -18.69
CA HIS A 91 -19.89 23.91 -19.39
C HIS A 91 -19.77 23.83 -20.92
N ALA A 92 -18.57 23.63 -21.47
CA ALA A 92 -18.35 23.49 -22.90
C ALA A 92 -18.86 22.14 -23.43
N ARG A 93 -18.73 21.07 -22.63
CA ARG A 93 -19.32 19.75 -22.93
C ARG A 93 -20.85 19.82 -22.96
N ILE A 94 -21.44 20.49 -21.98
CA ILE A 94 -22.90 20.74 -21.92
C ILE A 94 -23.35 21.53 -23.15
N ALA A 95 -22.66 22.63 -23.49
CA ALA A 95 -23.00 23.45 -24.65
C ALA A 95 -22.87 22.69 -25.98
N ALA A 96 -21.86 21.82 -26.13
CA ALA A 96 -21.71 20.95 -27.29
C ALA A 96 -22.85 19.93 -27.39
N HIS A 97 -23.24 19.31 -26.27
CA HIS A 97 -24.35 18.37 -26.23
C HIS A 97 -25.68 19.03 -26.61
N ALA A 98 -25.98 20.20 -26.05
CA ALA A 98 -27.19 20.96 -26.35
C ALA A 98 -27.27 21.34 -27.84
N ARG A 99 -26.14 21.75 -28.45
CA ARG A 99 -26.07 22.02 -29.89
C ARG A 99 -26.30 20.77 -30.75
N ALA A 100 -25.77 19.63 -30.32
CA ALA A 100 -25.90 18.37 -31.06
C ALA A 100 -27.30 17.73 -30.93
N ARG A 101 -28.02 18.03 -29.85
CA ARG A 101 -29.35 17.47 -29.56
C ARG A 101 -30.30 18.55 -29.05
N PRO A 102 -30.69 19.51 -29.91
CA PRO A 102 -31.47 20.68 -29.50
C PRO A 102 -32.86 20.31 -28.97
N ASP A 103 -33.46 19.24 -29.50
CA ASP A 103 -34.82 18.81 -29.15
C ASP A 103 -34.86 17.80 -27.99
N ALA A 104 -33.70 17.41 -27.47
CA ALA A 104 -33.64 16.50 -26.32
C ALA A 104 -34.04 17.23 -25.04
N ARG A 105 -34.82 16.57 -24.18
CA ARG A 105 -35.19 17.11 -22.87
C ARG A 105 -33.93 17.31 -22.01
N GLY A 106 -33.63 18.57 -21.68
CA GLY A 106 -32.44 18.93 -20.89
C GLY A 106 -32.64 18.86 -19.38
N VAL A 107 -33.60 19.62 -18.86
CA VAL A 107 -33.94 19.68 -17.42
C VAL A 107 -35.45 19.54 -17.26
N ALA A 108 -35.88 18.94 -16.16
CA ALA A 108 -37.28 18.92 -15.76
C ALA A 108 -37.40 18.94 -14.24
N ASP A 109 -38.41 19.67 -13.76
CA ASP A 109 -38.83 19.56 -12.37
C ASP A 109 -39.51 18.20 -12.13
N ILE A 110 -39.29 17.67 -10.92
CA ILE A 110 -39.96 16.46 -10.39
C ILE A 110 -41.31 16.86 -9.79
#